data_AF-A0A4R5XMX2-F1
#
_entry.id   AF-A0A4R5XMX2-F1
#
_cell.length_a   1.000
_cell.length_b   1.000
_cell.length_c   1.000
_cell.angle_alpha   90.00
_cell.angle_beta   90.00
_cell.angle_gamma   90.00
#
_symmetry.space_group_name_H-M   'P 1'
#
loop_
_entity.id
_entity.type
_entity.pdbx_description
1 polymer ?
#
loop_
_entity_poly.entity_id
_entity_poly.type
_entity_poly.pdbx_seq_one_letter_code
_entity_poly.pdbx_strand_id
1 'polypeptide(L)'
;MKHRFKIIIILTFLAIFALGLFYIFFGQEYVYAKKYANRLLEYKLPEKTKVIEQDFDYGVLYGGGPWGSGGRPTLAAYKRISTELSEKEIFEHYNKNDFEIYFEGTEKLKKNSNNQIWYEGYLKSEDVLSSEENSEEPIEVIIQYRTEFSYPFFMDLY
;
A
#
# COMPACT_ATOMS: atom_id res chain seq x y z
N MET A 1 0.75 -46.36 -27.23
CA MET A 1 0.32 -45.94 -25.86
C MET A 1 1.46 -45.33 -25.02
N LYS A 2 2.61 -46.01 -24.87
CA LYS A 2 3.75 -45.52 -24.05
C LYS A 2 4.35 -44.17 -24.50
N HIS A 3 4.41 -43.89 -25.79
CA HIS A 3 5.03 -42.65 -26.30
C HIS A 3 4.18 -41.39 -26.04
N ARG A 4 2.85 -41.49 -26.18
CA ARG A 4 1.92 -40.39 -25.86
C ARG A 4 1.91 -40.09 -24.36
N PHE A 5 2.01 -41.13 -23.52
CA PHE A 5 2.11 -40.96 -22.06
C PHE A 5 3.44 -40.29 -21.63
N LYS A 6 4.57 -40.66 -22.25
CA LYS A 6 5.86 -39.96 -22.04
C LYS A 6 5.82 -38.49 -22.43
N ILE A 7 5.15 -38.16 -23.54
CA ILE A 7 4.99 -36.76 -23.99
C ILE A 7 4.16 -35.96 -22.98
N ILE A 8 3.06 -36.53 -22.48
CA ILE A 8 2.22 -35.86 -21.46
C ILE A 8 3.05 -35.57 -20.19
N ILE A 9 3.83 -36.54 -19.71
CA ILE A 9 4.69 -36.34 -18.53
C ILE A 9 5.69 -35.20 -18.75
N ILE A 10 6.36 -35.18 -19.91
CA ILE A 10 7.33 -34.13 -20.25
C ILE A 10 6.66 -32.75 -20.30
N LEU A 11 5.48 -32.65 -20.92
CA LEU A 11 4.71 -31.41 -20.99
C LEU A 11 4.25 -30.95 -19.60
N THR A 12 3.84 -31.86 -18.73
CA THR A 12 3.48 -31.52 -17.34
C THR A 12 4.69 -30.99 -16.57
N PHE A 13 5.87 -31.62 -16.69
CA PHE A 13 7.09 -31.10 -16.06
C PHE A 13 7.48 -29.72 -16.60
N LEU A 14 7.40 -29.50 -17.91
CA LEU A 14 7.63 -28.20 -18.53
C LEU A 14 6.64 -27.14 -18.04
N ALA A 15 5.36 -27.48 -17.90
CA ALA A 15 4.35 -26.58 -17.37
C ALA A 15 4.62 -26.21 -15.91
N ILE A 16 4.95 -27.18 -15.05
CA ILE A 16 5.31 -26.93 -13.64
C ILE A 16 6.57 -26.07 -13.56
N PHE A 17 7.57 -26.34 -14.39
CA PHE A 17 8.80 -25.55 -14.44
C PHE A 17 8.53 -24.10 -14.88
N ALA A 18 7.72 -23.90 -15.92
CA ALA A 18 7.34 -22.58 -16.38
C ALA A 18 6.54 -21.80 -15.31
N LEU A 19 5.60 -22.46 -14.61
CA LEU A 19 4.88 -21.86 -13.48
C LEU A 19 5.82 -21.50 -12.33
N GLY A 20 6.81 -22.36 -12.03
CA GLY A 20 7.84 -22.10 -11.02
C GLY A 20 8.70 -20.88 -11.37
N LEU A 21 9.14 -20.76 -12.62
CA LEU A 21 9.87 -19.57 -13.09
C LEU A 21 8.99 -18.32 -13.05
N PHE A 22 7.73 -18.41 -13.45
CA PHE A 22 6.81 -17.27 -13.38
C PHE A 22 6.60 -16.79 -11.93
N TYR A 23 6.45 -17.72 -10.99
CA TYR A 23 6.38 -17.39 -9.57
C TYR A 23 7.66 -16.73 -9.04
N ILE A 24 8.82 -17.25 -9.42
CA ILE A 24 10.12 -16.71 -9.02
C ILE A 24 10.30 -15.28 -9.57
N PHE A 25 10.10 -15.08 -10.88
CA PHE A 25 10.41 -13.80 -11.53
C PHE A 25 9.33 -12.73 -11.34
N PHE A 26 8.05 -13.08 -11.26
CA PHE A 26 6.96 -12.11 -11.18
C PHE A 26 6.17 -12.18 -9.87
N GLY A 27 6.10 -13.35 -9.24
CA GLY A 27 5.30 -13.55 -8.03
C GLY A 27 5.97 -13.01 -6.76
N GLN A 28 7.30 -13.13 -6.65
CA GLN A 28 7.98 -12.75 -5.42
C GLN A 28 7.95 -11.24 -5.18
N GLU A 29 8.18 -10.40 -6.20
CA GLU A 29 8.10 -8.94 -6.04
C GLU A 29 6.74 -8.50 -5.51
N TYR A 30 5.66 -9.03 -6.09
CA TYR A 30 4.29 -8.79 -5.63
C TYR A 30 4.08 -9.20 -4.18
N VAL A 31 4.52 -10.41 -3.80
CA VAL A 31 4.36 -10.93 -2.43
C VAL A 31 5.10 -10.06 -1.42
N TYR A 32 6.31 -9.61 -1.75
CA TYR A 32 7.08 -8.73 -0.87
C TYR A 32 6.45 -7.34 -0.79
N ALA A 33 6.07 -6.73 -1.92
CA ALA A 33 5.35 -5.46 -1.92
C ALA A 33 4.08 -5.53 -1.06
N LYS A 34 3.29 -6.59 -1.24
CA LYS A 34 2.09 -6.83 -0.43
C LYS A 34 2.39 -6.93 1.07
N LYS A 35 3.51 -7.57 1.46
CA LYS A 35 3.92 -7.63 2.87
C LYS A 35 4.18 -6.24 3.47
N TYR A 36 4.77 -5.31 2.71
CA TYR A 36 4.94 -3.92 3.14
C TYR A 36 3.59 -3.18 3.19
N ALA A 37 2.76 -3.33 2.17
CA ALA A 37 1.43 -2.73 2.13
C ALA A 37 0.55 -3.18 3.30
N ASN A 38 0.64 -4.47 3.68
CA ASN A 38 -0.08 -5.04 4.81
C ASN A 38 0.22 -4.35 6.16
N ARG A 39 1.35 -3.64 6.31
CA ARG A 39 1.58 -2.79 7.49
C ARG A 39 0.43 -1.82 7.73
N LEU A 40 -0.15 -1.27 6.65
CA LEU A 40 -1.31 -0.40 6.70
C LEU A 40 -2.62 -1.18 6.50
N LEU A 41 -2.69 -2.03 5.47
CA LEU A 41 -3.93 -2.69 5.06
C LEU A 41 -4.49 -3.60 6.17
N GLU A 42 -3.62 -4.26 6.94
CA GLU A 42 -4.01 -5.11 8.08
C GLU A 42 -3.90 -4.38 9.42
N TYR A 43 -3.51 -3.10 9.44
CA TYR A 43 -3.49 -2.30 10.66
C TYR A 43 -4.89 -2.22 11.27
N LYS A 44 -4.97 -2.45 12.59
CA LYS A 44 -6.24 -2.49 13.33
C LYS A 44 -7.00 -1.19 13.09
N LEU A 45 -8.27 -1.31 12.67
CA LEU A 45 -9.14 -0.15 12.58
C LEU A 45 -9.61 0.28 13.98
N PRO A 46 -9.70 1.59 14.24
CA PRO A 46 -10.32 2.07 15.47
C PRO A 46 -11.84 1.80 15.44
N GLU A 47 -12.47 1.86 16.61
CA GLU A 47 -13.91 1.68 16.73
C GLU A 47 -14.66 2.83 16.02
N LYS A 48 -15.92 2.59 15.62
CA LYS A 48 -16.73 3.55 14.84
C LYS A 48 -16.13 3.96 13.48
N THR A 49 -15.24 3.15 12.93
CA THR A 49 -14.62 3.39 11.62
C THR A 49 -14.96 2.27 10.63
N LYS A 50 -15.15 2.62 9.36
CA LYS A 50 -15.38 1.69 8.25
C LYS A 50 -14.38 1.98 7.12
N VAL A 51 -13.85 0.92 6.50
CA VAL A 51 -13.08 1.06 5.26
C VAL A 51 -14.06 1.32 4.11
N ILE A 52 -13.86 2.42 3.38
CA ILE A 52 -14.55 2.70 2.12
C ILE A 52 -13.81 2.00 0.98
N GLU A 53 -12.49 2.18 0.95
CA GLU A 53 -11.63 1.70 -0.12
C GLU A 53 -10.21 1.53 0.42
N GLN A 54 -9.48 0.55 -0.10
CA GLN A 54 -8.06 0.40 0.16
C GLN A 54 -7.42 -0.32 -1.01
N ASP A 55 -6.19 0.04 -1.34
CA ASP A 55 -5.38 -0.65 -2.34
C ASP A 55 -3.90 -0.39 -2.10
N PHE A 56 -3.05 -1.07 -2.88
CA PHE A 56 -1.63 -0.77 -2.95
C PHE A 56 -1.08 -0.99 -4.36
N ASP A 57 -0.11 -0.17 -4.73
CA ASP A 57 0.65 -0.32 -5.96
C ASP A 57 2.15 -0.20 -5.67
N TYR A 58 2.97 -0.75 -6.57
CA TYR A 58 4.42 -0.73 -6.47
C TYR A 58 5.11 -0.64 -7.84
N GLY A 59 6.42 -0.42 -7.85
CA GLY A 59 7.24 -0.44 -9.07
C GLY A 59 7.34 0.89 -9.83
N VAL A 60 6.87 1.99 -9.26
CA VAL A 60 7.01 3.36 -9.80
C VAL A 60 7.36 4.35 -8.70
N LEU A 61 7.88 5.52 -9.06
CA LEU A 61 8.19 6.58 -8.09
C LEU A 61 6.92 7.34 -7.67
N TYR A 62 6.53 7.23 -6.40
CA TYR A 62 5.34 7.87 -5.81
C TYR A 62 5.59 9.28 -5.27
N GLY A 63 6.40 10.09 -5.98
CA GLY A 63 6.72 11.47 -5.57
C GLY A 63 7.55 11.57 -4.28
N GLY A 64 7.90 12.79 -3.85
CA GLY A 64 8.73 13.03 -2.66
C GLY A 64 8.21 12.28 -1.43
N GLY A 65 9.11 11.53 -0.78
CA GLY A 65 8.78 10.70 0.37
C GLY A 65 8.37 11.50 1.62
N PRO A 66 7.85 10.81 2.66
CA PRO A 66 7.34 11.44 3.89
C PRO A 66 8.33 12.35 4.62
N TRP A 67 9.62 12.32 4.28
CA TRP A 67 10.71 13.00 4.97
C TRP A 67 11.43 14.08 4.12
N GLY A 68 10.82 14.57 3.04
CA GLY A 68 11.35 15.66 2.21
C GLY A 68 11.79 15.25 0.79
N SER A 69 12.55 16.12 0.13
CA SER A 69 12.93 15.99 -1.31
C SER A 69 13.86 14.82 -1.66
N GLY A 70 14.22 13.97 -0.70
CA GLY A 70 15.19 12.88 -0.88
C GLY A 70 14.58 11.48 -1.03
N GLY A 71 13.37 11.24 -0.52
CA GLY A 71 12.77 9.90 -0.55
C GLY A 71 12.27 9.51 -1.95
N ARG A 72 12.55 8.26 -2.36
CA ARG A 72 12.09 7.68 -3.63
C ARG A 72 11.14 6.51 -3.36
N PRO A 73 9.94 6.76 -2.78
CA PRO A 73 9.00 5.69 -2.51
C PRO A 73 8.64 4.98 -3.80
N THR A 74 8.82 3.65 -3.80
CA THR A 74 8.49 2.77 -4.92
C THR A 74 7.28 1.89 -4.63
N LEU A 75 6.68 2.06 -3.45
CA LEU A 75 5.45 1.42 -3.00
C LEU A 75 4.57 2.46 -2.31
N ALA A 76 3.28 2.42 -2.61
CA ALA A 76 2.26 3.19 -1.92
C ALA A 76 1.09 2.25 -1.59
N ALA A 77 0.67 2.24 -0.32
CA ALA A 77 -0.58 1.65 0.12
C ALA A 77 -1.46 2.74 0.70
N TYR A 78 -2.75 2.72 0.41
CA TYR A 78 -3.70 3.66 0.99
C TYR A 78 -4.93 2.93 1.53
N LYS A 79 -5.56 3.56 2.51
CA LYS A 79 -6.80 3.14 3.13
C LYS A 79 -7.64 4.38 3.36
N ARG A 80 -8.76 4.48 2.64
CA ARG A 80 -9.77 5.52 2.82
C ARG A 80 -10.84 4.99 3.77
N ILE A 81 -11.02 5.71 4.87
CA ILE A 81 -11.93 5.34 5.95
C ILE A 81 -13.01 6.40 6.13
N SER A 82 -14.20 5.97 6.54
CA SER A 82 -15.25 6.82 7.09
C SER A 82 -15.32 6.59 8.59
N THR A 83 -15.36 7.64 9.40
CA THR A 83 -15.26 7.54 10.85
C THR A 83 -16.07 8.59 11.59
N GLU A 84 -16.70 8.18 12.69
CA GLU A 84 -17.37 9.09 13.63
C GLU A 84 -16.39 9.71 14.64
N LEU A 85 -15.13 9.28 14.64
CA LEU A 85 -14.10 9.78 15.54
C LEU A 85 -13.67 11.21 15.16
N SER A 86 -13.10 11.91 16.13
CA SER A 86 -12.45 13.20 15.92
C SER A 86 -11.14 13.07 15.13
N GLU A 87 -10.68 14.18 14.55
CA GLU A 87 -9.39 14.20 13.84
C GLU A 87 -8.23 13.82 14.77
N LYS A 88 -8.28 14.26 16.03
CA LYS A 88 -7.28 13.91 17.04
C LYS A 88 -7.23 12.42 17.34
N GLU A 89 -8.37 11.77 17.53
CA GLU A 89 -8.41 10.33 17.82
C GLU A 89 -7.82 9.51 16.66
N ILE A 90 -8.14 9.90 15.41
CA ILE A 90 -7.57 9.27 14.22
C ILE A 90 -6.06 9.50 14.14
N PHE A 91 -5.60 10.72 14.41
CA PHE A 91 -4.19 11.04 14.44
C PHE A 91 -3.45 10.23 15.51
N GLU A 92 -3.93 10.19 16.74
CA GLU A 92 -3.33 9.44 17.85
C GLU A 92 -3.22 7.93 17.56
N HIS A 93 -4.20 7.38 16.85
CA HIS A 93 -4.24 5.97 16.46
C HIS A 93 -3.21 5.62 15.38
N TYR A 94 -3.05 6.46 14.35
CA TYR A 94 -2.22 6.16 13.17
C TYR A 94 -0.82 6.78 13.19
N ASN A 95 -0.61 7.93 13.84
CA ASN A 95 0.65 8.70 13.80
C ASN A 95 1.87 7.93 14.37
N LYS A 96 1.64 6.83 15.09
CA LYS A 96 2.72 5.99 15.66
C LYS A 96 3.43 5.09 14.64
N ASN A 97 2.98 5.01 13.38
CA ASN A 97 3.42 3.96 12.44
C ASN A 97 3.94 4.48 11.08
N ASP A 98 4.51 5.68 11.03
CA ASP A 98 4.99 6.32 9.79
C ASP A 98 3.91 6.44 8.71
N PHE A 99 2.64 6.52 9.13
CA PHE A 99 1.52 6.74 8.22
C PHE A 99 1.30 8.22 7.98
N GLU A 100 1.05 8.55 6.72
CA GLU A 100 0.57 9.85 6.30
C GLU A 100 -0.95 9.89 6.46
N ILE A 101 -1.46 10.93 7.13
CA ILE A 101 -2.88 11.08 7.46
C ILE A 101 -3.37 12.35 6.79
N TYR A 102 -4.27 12.20 5.82
CA TYR A 102 -4.89 13.32 5.12
C TYR A 102 -6.37 13.40 5.49
N PHE A 103 -6.74 14.55 6.03
CA PHE A 103 -8.13 14.91 6.31
C PHE A 103 -8.71 15.64 5.10
N GLU A 104 -10.03 15.63 4.97
CA GLU A 104 -10.72 16.22 3.83
C GLU A 104 -10.23 17.66 3.53
N GLY A 105 -9.89 17.88 2.26
CA GLY A 105 -9.42 19.15 1.75
C GLY A 105 -7.92 19.41 1.94
N THR A 106 -7.18 18.50 2.58
CA THR A 106 -5.72 18.61 2.70
C THR A 106 -4.96 17.72 1.72
N GLU A 107 -5.65 16.75 1.12
CA GLU A 107 -5.14 15.82 0.13
C GLU A 107 -5.17 16.36 -1.30
N LYS A 108 -4.29 15.81 -2.11
CA LYS A 108 -4.25 15.96 -3.57
C LYS A 108 -3.95 14.59 -4.16
N LEU A 109 -4.95 14.02 -4.81
CA LEU A 109 -4.82 12.78 -5.57
C LEU A 109 -3.80 12.98 -6.71
N LYS A 110 -2.84 12.07 -6.77
CA LYS A 110 -1.89 11.92 -7.86
C LYS A 110 -2.15 10.59 -8.56
N LYS A 111 -1.93 10.60 -9.87
CA LYS A 111 -2.17 9.45 -10.74
C LYS A 111 -1.17 9.46 -11.87
N ASN A 112 -0.56 8.32 -12.15
CA ASN A 112 0.34 8.17 -13.30
C ASN A 112 -0.40 7.65 -14.55
N SER A 113 0.33 7.47 -15.65
CA SER A 113 -0.21 6.94 -16.91
C SER A 113 -0.73 5.50 -16.82
N ASN A 114 -0.30 4.73 -15.81
CA ASN A 114 -0.69 3.35 -15.58
C ASN A 114 -1.88 3.23 -14.62
N ASN A 115 -2.54 4.35 -14.31
CA ASN A 115 -3.62 4.47 -13.33
C ASN A 115 -3.24 4.21 -11.86
N GLN A 116 -1.96 4.09 -11.53
CA GLN A 116 -1.51 3.93 -10.14
C GLN A 116 -1.66 5.27 -9.42
N ILE A 117 -2.17 5.24 -8.20
CA ILE A 117 -2.52 6.43 -7.43
C ILE A 117 -1.74 6.55 -6.12
N TRP A 118 -1.55 7.80 -5.69
CA TRP A 118 -1.07 8.14 -4.36
C TRP A 118 -1.59 9.52 -3.98
N TYR A 119 -1.50 9.85 -2.70
CA TYR A 119 -1.90 11.14 -2.17
C TYR A 119 -0.65 11.95 -1.81
N GLU A 120 -0.70 13.23 -2.12
CA GLU A 120 0.21 14.25 -1.59
C GLU A 120 -0.63 15.34 -0.95
N GLY A 121 -0.03 16.29 -0.25
CA GLY A 121 -0.79 17.38 0.34
C GLY A 121 -0.15 17.94 1.58
N TYR A 122 -0.95 18.66 2.36
CA TYR A 122 -0.54 19.17 3.66
C TYR A 122 -1.02 18.21 4.75
N LEU A 123 -0.10 17.83 5.64
CA LEU A 123 -0.41 17.09 6.86
C LEU A 123 -0.72 18.10 7.96
N LYS A 124 -1.93 18.04 8.52
CA LYS A 124 -2.30 18.89 9.65
C LYS A 124 -1.38 18.58 10.84
N SER A 125 -0.91 19.63 11.52
CA SER A 125 -0.23 19.48 12.80
C SER A 125 -1.23 19.19 13.92
N GLU A 126 -0.78 18.52 14.97
CA GLU A 126 -1.65 18.05 16.07
C GLU A 126 -2.43 19.19 16.76
N ASP A 127 -1.85 20.40 16.80
CA ASP A 127 -2.43 21.59 17.42
C ASP A 127 -3.66 22.15 16.69
N VAL A 128 -3.82 21.84 15.40
CA VAL A 128 -4.95 22.33 14.58
C VAL A 128 -6.04 21.27 14.36
N LEU A 129 -5.86 20.05 14.89
CA LEU A 129 -6.82 18.96 14.75
C LEU A 129 -8.06 19.19 15.61
N SER A 130 -9.24 18.97 15.02
CA SER A 130 -10.49 19.00 15.78
C SER A 130 -10.55 17.87 16.81
N SER A 131 -11.09 18.18 18.00
CA SER A 131 -11.40 17.21 19.05
C SER A 131 -12.90 16.84 19.08
N GLU A 132 -13.67 17.38 18.13
CA GLU A 132 -15.11 17.14 18.02
C GLU A 132 -15.37 15.79 17.34
N GLU A 133 -16.29 15.01 17.91
CA GLU A 133 -16.75 13.76 17.31
C GLU A 133 -17.68 14.04 16.13
N ASN A 134 -17.60 13.18 15.12
CA ASN A 134 -18.35 13.26 13.87
C ASN A 134 -19.51 12.24 13.86
N SER A 135 -20.25 12.15 14.97
CA SER A 135 -21.29 11.13 15.18
C SER A 135 -22.51 11.31 14.26
N GLU A 136 -22.84 12.55 13.89
CA GLU A 136 -23.98 12.85 13.00
C GLU A 136 -23.58 12.69 11.53
N GLU A 137 -22.40 13.16 11.16
CA GLU A 137 -21.85 13.11 9.80
C GLU A 137 -20.40 12.60 9.83
N PRO A 138 -20.18 11.28 9.65
CA PRO A 138 -18.85 10.68 9.68
C PRO A 138 -17.93 11.30 8.62
N ILE A 139 -16.71 11.63 9.01
CA ILE A 139 -15.72 12.22 8.10
C ILE A 139 -14.97 11.15 7.30
N GLU A 140 -14.53 11.52 6.09
CA GLU A 140 -13.58 10.71 5.32
C GLU A 140 -12.14 11.08 5.65
N VAL A 141 -11.30 10.07 5.87
CA VAL A 141 -9.87 10.24 6.11
C VAL A 141 -9.09 9.27 5.23
N ILE A 142 -7.98 9.74 4.66
CA ILE A 142 -7.06 8.90 3.89
C ILE A 142 -5.82 8.64 4.73
N ILE A 143 -5.57 7.37 5.01
CA ILE A 143 -4.34 6.91 5.63
C ILE A 143 -3.48 6.32 4.52
N GLN A 144 -2.22 6.74 4.43
CA GLN A 144 -1.30 6.28 3.40
C GLN A 144 0.04 5.84 4.01
N TYR A 145 0.62 4.80 3.45
CA TYR A 145 1.97 4.35 3.74
C TYR A 145 2.77 4.32 2.44
N ARG A 146 3.82 5.16 2.37
CA ARG A 146 4.75 5.19 1.24
C ARG A 146 6.14 4.81 1.73
N THR A 147 6.78 3.88 1.03
CA THR A 147 8.15 3.46 1.37
C THR A 147 8.97 3.21 0.11
N GLU A 148 10.28 3.38 0.24
CA GLU A 148 11.20 2.78 -0.71
C GLU A 148 11.15 1.27 -0.51
N PHE A 149 10.95 0.57 -1.62
CA PHE A 149 10.93 -0.87 -1.72
C PHE A 149 11.91 -1.27 -2.80
N SER A 150 13.00 -1.92 -2.40
CA SER A 150 13.85 -2.67 -3.30
C SER A 150 13.56 -4.15 -3.10
N TYR A 151 13.20 -4.83 -4.18
CA TYR A 151 13.19 -6.28 -4.18
C TYR A 151 14.62 -6.77 -4.44
N PRO A 152 15.19 -7.65 -3.62
CA PRO A 152 16.52 -8.21 -3.86
C PRO A 152 16.45 -9.24 -5.01
N PHE A 153 16.45 -8.76 -6.27
CA PHE A 153 16.72 -9.58 -7.46
C PHE A 153 18.13 -9.40 -8.00
N PHE A 154 19.08 -9.07 -7.14
CA PHE A 154 20.49 -9.38 -7.39
C PHE A 154 20.98 -10.22 -6.23
N MET A 155 21.62 -11.34 -6.55
CA MET A 155 22.62 -11.89 -5.64
C MET A 155 23.51 -10.73 -5.21
N ASP A 156 23.64 -10.50 -3.90
CA ASP A 156 24.84 -9.87 -3.38
C ASP A 156 26.00 -10.78 -3.81
N LEU A 157 26.61 -10.45 -4.94
CA LEU A 157 27.93 -10.92 -5.32
C LEU A 157 28.93 -10.01 -4.60
N TYR A 158 28.96 -10.11 -3.27
CA TYR A 158 30.06 -9.64 -2.45
C TYR A 158 30.86 -10.84 -1.94
#